data_AF-A0A7R7FSL2-F1
#
_entry.id   AF-A0A7R7FSL2-F1
#
_cell.length_a   1.000
_cell.length_b   1.000
_cell.length_c   1.000
_cell.angle_alpha   90.00
_cell.angle_beta   90.00
_cell.angle_gamma   90.00
#
_symmetry.space_group_name_H-M   'P 1'
#
loop_
_entity.id
_entity.type
_entity.pdbx_description
1 polymer ?
#
loop_
_entity_poly.entity_id
_entity_poly.type
_entity_poly.pdbx_seq_one_letter_code
_entity_poly.pdbx_strand_id
1 'polypeptide(L)'
;MRRFIIAALVPLLLFATSVWGQENNLLQEPTLPGVKPIFFILGCLDEYRGRGIIEKGADGVESFYSSEVQASKVFEKYLRLLVAEESIHTEIRKEISDGGHISFHSSELCQHINSMYQYSFDNSHTMVKPHKYPNGPYVRMVEAFISIDVFKGQDKTAKLSYLAGAYARYGHHFDDNNFAFRTANAGHKISLIAELLKELDCKDVTHEKSDPNLMPMTHTLKFTASTEIKKLFESVSKEINGRDRREI
;
A
#
# COMPACT_ATOMS: atom_id res chain seq x y z
N MET A 1 -59.07 49.48 36.25
CA MET A 1 -58.87 48.06 36.61
C MET A 1 -57.89 47.45 35.60
N ARG A 2 -56.58 47.73 35.69
CA ARG A 2 -55.53 46.84 36.24
C ARG A 2 -55.84 45.34 36.13
N ARG A 3 -55.26 44.68 35.12
CA ARG A 3 -54.84 43.27 35.20
C ARG A 3 -53.44 43.17 34.58
N PHE A 4 -52.46 42.94 35.44
CA PHE A 4 -51.10 42.58 35.09
C PHE A 4 -51.08 41.09 34.74
N ILE A 5 -50.55 40.73 33.58
CA ILE A 5 -50.14 39.36 33.27
C ILE A 5 -48.63 39.32 33.52
N ILE A 6 -48.23 38.62 34.58
CA ILE A 6 -46.84 38.28 34.87
C ILE A 6 -46.52 37.05 34.03
N ALA A 7 -45.82 37.24 32.91
CA ALA A 7 -45.19 36.14 32.18
C ALA A 7 -43.86 35.81 32.86
N ALA A 8 -43.75 34.58 33.36
CA ALA A 8 -42.54 34.05 33.98
C ALA A 8 -41.43 33.91 32.92
N LEU A 9 -40.32 34.62 33.13
CA LEU A 9 -39.06 34.37 32.43
C LEU A 9 -38.42 33.12 33.02
N VAL A 10 -38.42 32.03 32.24
CA VAL A 10 -37.53 30.89 32.47
C VAL A 10 -36.21 31.20 31.75
N PRO A 11 -35.05 31.21 32.43
CA PRO A 11 -33.77 31.30 31.74
C PRO A 11 -33.51 29.95 31.08
N LEU A 12 -33.57 29.90 29.74
CA LEU A 12 -33.04 28.80 28.96
C LEU A 12 -31.51 28.82 29.09
N LEU A 13 -30.99 27.95 29.96
CA LEU A 13 -29.57 27.61 29.98
C LEU A 13 -29.24 26.88 28.68
N LEU A 14 -28.76 27.65 27.69
CA LEU A 14 -28.06 27.12 26.52
C LEU A 14 -26.74 26.52 27.01
N PHE A 15 -26.73 25.22 27.29
CA PHE A 15 -25.50 24.45 27.28
C PHE A 15 -25.01 24.40 25.84
N ALA A 16 -24.04 25.26 25.52
CA ALA A 16 -23.16 25.04 24.39
C ALA A 16 -22.33 23.80 24.70
N THR A 17 -22.77 22.63 24.24
CA THR A 17 -21.92 21.45 24.19
C THR A 17 -20.87 21.70 23.11
N SER A 18 -19.68 22.12 23.53
CA SER A 18 -18.49 22.09 22.71
C SER A 18 -18.20 20.64 22.34
N VAL A 19 -18.74 20.19 21.19
CA VAL A 19 -18.32 18.96 20.50
C VAL A 19 -17.02 19.28 19.77
N TRP A 20 -15.96 19.58 20.53
CA TRP A 20 -14.60 19.77 20.04
C TRP A 20 -13.69 19.04 21.03
N GLY A 21 -13.47 17.75 20.77
CA GLY A 21 -12.61 16.94 21.62
C GLY A 21 -12.83 15.45 21.49
N GLN A 22 -13.00 14.91 20.29
CA GLN A 22 -13.00 13.46 20.12
C GLN A 22 -12.51 13.03 18.74
N GLU A 23 -11.24 13.30 18.43
CA GLU A 23 -10.48 12.59 17.39
C GLU A 23 -9.01 12.96 17.53
N ASN A 24 -8.29 12.40 18.51
CA ASN A 24 -6.82 12.46 18.56
C ASN A 24 -6.24 11.37 19.48
N ASN A 25 -6.87 10.20 19.49
CA ASN A 25 -6.26 8.98 20.03
C ASN A 25 -6.42 7.87 19.00
N LEU A 26 -5.83 8.09 17.82
CA LEU A 26 -5.30 6.98 17.06
C LEU A 26 -4.18 6.41 17.94
N LEU A 27 -4.53 5.36 18.68
CA LEU A 27 -3.58 4.47 19.33
C LEU A 27 -2.38 4.33 18.38
N GLN A 28 -1.18 4.71 18.83
CA GLN A 28 0.06 4.46 18.11
C GLN A 28 0.17 2.94 17.93
N GLU A 29 -0.40 2.43 16.84
CA GLU A 29 -0.22 1.05 16.48
C GLU A 29 1.26 0.83 16.26
N PRO A 30 1.85 -0.23 16.83
CA PRO A 30 3.28 -0.47 16.69
C PRO A 30 3.63 -0.53 15.20
N THR A 31 4.38 0.46 14.72
CA THR A 31 4.97 0.47 13.38
C THR A 31 6.19 -0.43 13.41
N LEU A 32 6.51 -1.09 12.29
CA LEU A 32 7.81 -1.74 12.17
C LEU A 32 8.91 -0.69 12.37
N PRO A 33 9.74 -0.80 13.43
CA PRO A 33 10.73 0.22 13.73
C PRO A 33 11.67 0.40 12.53
N GLY A 34 11.84 1.64 12.10
CA GLY A 34 12.75 1.98 11.01
C GLY A 34 12.24 1.64 9.61
N VAL A 35 10.97 1.31 9.38
CA VAL A 35 10.46 1.16 8.01
C VAL A 35 10.13 2.53 7.40
N LYS A 36 10.65 2.80 6.20
CA LYS A 36 10.35 4.00 5.39
C LYS A 36 9.04 3.79 4.63
N PRO A 37 7.98 4.60 4.89
CA PRO A 37 6.64 4.35 4.34
C PRO A 37 6.57 4.27 2.82
N ILE A 38 7.23 5.19 2.10
CA ILE A 38 7.19 5.19 0.63
C ILE A 38 7.73 3.88 0.04
N PHE A 39 8.85 3.36 0.54
CA PHE A 39 9.44 2.12 0.05
C PHE A 39 8.59 0.91 0.40
N PHE A 40 7.98 0.88 1.59
CA PHE A 40 7.01 -0.15 1.95
C PHE A 40 5.83 -0.15 0.98
N ILE A 41 5.26 1.01 0.69
CA ILE A 41 4.16 1.16 -0.27
C ILE A 41 4.55 0.61 -1.63
N LEU A 42 5.71 1.01 -2.18
CA LEU A 42 6.22 0.51 -3.46
C LEU A 42 6.35 -1.01 -3.50
N GLY A 43 6.78 -1.62 -2.39
CA GLY A 43 6.84 -3.08 -2.26
C GLY A 43 5.48 -3.75 -2.39
N CYS A 44 4.44 -3.14 -1.83
CA CYS A 44 3.08 -3.68 -1.73
C CYS A 44 2.23 -3.50 -3.00
N LEU A 45 2.67 -2.69 -3.98
CA LEU A 45 1.90 -2.45 -5.20
C LEU A 45 1.81 -3.71 -6.08
N ASP A 46 0.68 -3.91 -6.79
CA ASP A 46 0.47 -5.13 -7.58
C ASP A 46 1.33 -5.23 -8.82
N GLU A 47 1.55 -4.09 -9.47
CA GLU A 47 2.36 -3.99 -10.68
C GLU A 47 2.08 -5.15 -11.66
N TYR A 48 0.82 -5.59 -11.77
CA TYR A 48 0.38 -6.65 -12.67
C TYR A 48 0.60 -6.17 -14.10
N ARG A 49 1.70 -6.64 -14.72
CA ARG A 49 2.29 -6.09 -15.96
C ARG A 49 2.82 -4.65 -15.86
N GLY A 50 3.09 -4.17 -14.66
CA GLY A 50 3.58 -2.83 -14.37
C GLY A 50 2.52 -1.96 -13.71
N ARG A 51 2.93 -0.79 -13.22
CA ARG A 51 2.03 0.22 -12.69
C ARG A 51 1.42 1.03 -13.82
N GLY A 52 0.09 1.08 -13.89
CA GLY A 52 -0.63 1.94 -14.83
C GLY A 52 -0.56 3.40 -14.39
N ILE A 53 0.25 4.22 -15.08
CA ILE A 53 0.35 5.65 -14.83
C ILE A 53 -0.52 6.39 -15.84
N ILE A 54 -1.49 7.14 -15.34
CA ILE A 54 -2.50 7.85 -16.13
C ILE A 54 -2.14 9.34 -16.23
N GLU A 55 -2.18 9.90 -17.44
CA GLU A 55 -1.69 11.26 -17.73
C GLU A 55 -2.35 12.36 -16.91
N LYS A 56 -3.67 12.29 -16.72
CA LYS A 56 -4.46 13.29 -15.99
C LYS A 56 -5.65 12.65 -15.29
N GLY A 57 -6.07 13.27 -14.19
CA GLY A 57 -7.26 12.85 -13.44
C GLY A 57 -7.10 11.51 -12.72
N ALA A 58 -5.87 11.01 -12.56
CA ALA A 58 -5.57 9.83 -11.78
C ALA A 58 -5.78 10.10 -10.29
N ASP A 59 -6.43 9.16 -9.61
CA ASP A 59 -6.53 9.15 -8.15
C ASP A 59 -6.37 7.75 -7.55
N GLY A 60 -6.45 6.68 -8.35
CA GLY A 60 -6.23 5.31 -7.88
C GLY A 60 -4.80 5.12 -7.37
N VAL A 61 -4.67 4.76 -6.10
CA VAL A 61 -3.38 4.47 -5.45
C VAL A 61 -3.03 3.00 -5.66
N GLU A 62 -3.92 2.09 -5.23
CA GLU A 62 -3.78 0.64 -5.29
C GLU A 62 -5.13 -0.05 -5.02
N SER A 63 -5.29 -1.29 -5.49
CA SER A 63 -6.45 -2.12 -5.24
C SER A 63 -6.05 -3.51 -4.75
N PHE A 64 -6.85 -4.08 -3.85
CA PHE A 64 -6.65 -5.37 -3.22
C PHE A 64 -7.81 -6.31 -3.56
N TYR A 65 -7.52 -7.59 -3.70
CA TYR A 65 -8.54 -8.63 -3.79
C TYR A 65 -9.32 -8.73 -2.47
N SER A 66 -10.54 -9.28 -2.54
CA SER A 66 -11.39 -9.49 -1.37
C SER A 66 -10.77 -10.40 -0.31
N SER A 67 -9.82 -11.25 -0.68
CA SER A 67 -9.04 -12.09 0.24
C SER A 67 -7.87 -11.37 0.91
N GLU A 68 -7.47 -10.19 0.43
CA GLU A 68 -6.28 -9.46 0.90
C GLU A 68 -6.60 -8.41 1.98
N VAL A 69 -7.69 -8.60 2.74
CA VAL A 69 -8.18 -7.61 3.73
C VAL A 69 -7.08 -7.16 4.70
N GLN A 70 -6.30 -8.09 5.24
CA GLN A 70 -5.25 -7.73 6.21
C GLN A 70 -4.10 -6.95 5.56
N ALA A 71 -3.65 -7.37 4.37
CA ALA A 71 -2.64 -6.63 3.62
C ALA A 71 -3.13 -5.21 3.30
N SER A 72 -4.41 -5.03 2.92
CA SER A 72 -5.00 -3.72 2.67
C SER A 72 -5.01 -2.80 3.89
N LYS A 73 -5.22 -3.34 5.10
CA LYS A 73 -5.20 -2.56 6.35
C LYS A 73 -3.80 -2.08 6.69
N VAL A 74 -2.82 -2.97 6.53
CA VAL A 74 -1.40 -2.61 6.71
C VAL A 74 -1.00 -1.56 5.68
N PHE A 75 -1.39 -1.75 4.41
CA PHE A 75 -1.15 -0.75 3.37
C PHE A 75 -1.77 0.61 3.70
N GLU A 76 -3.03 0.66 4.15
CA GLU A 76 -3.70 1.88 4.58
C GLU A 76 -2.93 2.59 5.71
N LYS A 77 -2.44 1.84 6.69
CA LYS A 77 -1.58 2.38 7.76
C LYS A 77 -0.33 3.04 7.19
N TYR A 78 0.37 2.40 6.25
CA TYR A 78 1.57 2.98 5.65
C TYR A 78 1.27 4.19 4.74
N LEU A 79 0.10 4.25 4.08
CA LEU A 79 -0.33 5.47 3.40
C LEU A 79 -0.50 6.63 4.38
N ARG A 80 -1.12 6.38 5.55
CA ARG A 80 -1.30 7.42 6.58
C ARG A 80 0.05 7.86 7.19
N LEU A 81 0.98 6.93 7.38
CA LEU A 81 2.33 7.25 7.82
C LEU A 81 3.07 8.11 6.80
N LEU A 82 2.98 7.77 5.51
CA LEU A 82 3.56 8.57 4.43
C LEU A 82 2.98 10.00 4.42
N VAL A 83 1.65 10.13 4.53
CA VAL A 83 0.97 11.44 4.63
C VAL A 83 1.52 12.27 5.78
N ALA A 84 1.68 11.67 6.95
CA ALA A 84 2.19 12.35 8.14
C ALA A 84 3.68 12.69 8.02
N GLU A 85 4.52 11.76 7.56
CA GLU A 85 5.97 11.91 7.41
C GLU A 85 6.32 13.02 6.41
N GLU A 86 5.61 13.07 5.29
CA GLU A 86 5.90 14.02 4.20
C GLU A 86 4.96 15.23 4.19
N SER A 87 4.08 15.36 5.19
CA SER A 87 3.12 16.47 5.30
C SER A 87 2.26 16.65 4.03
N ILE A 88 1.85 15.54 3.42
CA ILE A 88 1.01 15.55 2.21
C ILE A 88 -0.41 15.95 2.58
N HIS A 89 -0.90 17.05 2.01
CA HIS A 89 -2.25 17.53 2.30
C HIS A 89 -3.26 16.79 1.41
N THR A 90 -3.83 15.70 1.91
CA THR A 90 -4.75 14.85 1.14
C THR A 90 -5.74 14.10 2.02
N GLU A 91 -6.79 13.60 1.40
CA GLU A 91 -7.72 12.62 1.96
C GLU A 91 -7.48 11.25 1.30
N ILE A 92 -7.35 10.20 2.11
CA ILE A 92 -7.32 8.82 1.61
C ILE A 92 -8.76 8.30 1.61
N ARG A 93 -9.36 8.16 0.42
CA ARG A 93 -10.65 7.50 0.26
C ARG A 93 -10.44 5.99 0.10
N LYS A 94 -11.27 5.22 0.78
CA LYS A 94 -11.30 3.76 0.69
C LYS A 94 -12.67 3.33 0.17
N GLU A 95 -12.67 2.55 -0.90
CA GLU A 95 -13.88 2.04 -1.54
C GLU A 95 -13.85 0.51 -1.50
N ILE A 96 -15.00 -0.11 -1.24
CA ILE A 96 -15.17 -1.56 -1.27
C ILE A 96 -16.27 -1.85 -2.31
N SER A 97 -15.91 -2.54 -3.38
CA SER A 97 -16.85 -2.93 -4.43
C SER A 97 -17.78 -4.06 -3.99
N ASP A 98 -18.85 -4.32 -4.75
CA ASP A 98 -19.78 -5.44 -4.51
C ASP A 98 -19.08 -6.81 -4.48
N GLY A 99 -17.98 -6.97 -5.23
CA GLY A 99 -17.14 -8.18 -5.23
C GLY A 99 -16.16 -8.26 -4.05
N GLY A 100 -16.17 -7.28 -3.15
CA GLY A 100 -15.29 -7.19 -1.99
C GLY A 100 -13.88 -6.68 -2.30
N HIS A 101 -13.58 -6.29 -3.54
CA HIS A 101 -12.29 -5.63 -3.85
C HIS A 101 -12.21 -4.30 -3.11
N ILE A 102 -11.03 -4.00 -2.57
CA ILE A 102 -10.76 -2.82 -1.76
C ILE A 102 -9.85 -1.90 -2.55
N SER A 103 -10.26 -0.66 -2.78
CA SER A 103 -9.48 0.33 -3.55
C SER A 103 -9.18 1.55 -2.70
N PHE A 104 -7.96 2.09 -2.83
CA PHE A 104 -7.54 3.33 -2.20
C PHE A 104 -7.38 4.43 -3.23
N HIS A 105 -7.90 5.62 -2.93
CA HIS A 105 -7.87 6.77 -3.83
C HIS A 105 -7.36 8.02 -3.11
N SER A 106 -6.42 8.72 -3.76
CA SER A 106 -5.89 10.03 -3.38
C SER A 106 -5.07 10.56 -4.57
N SER A 107 -5.42 11.73 -5.08
CA SER A 107 -4.71 12.32 -6.23
C SER A 107 -3.26 12.65 -5.87
N GLU A 108 -3.02 13.19 -4.67
CA GLU A 108 -1.71 13.60 -4.19
C GLU A 108 -0.80 12.39 -3.94
N LEU A 109 -1.31 11.34 -3.27
CA LEU A 109 -0.53 10.12 -3.06
C LEU A 109 -0.27 9.37 -4.36
N CYS A 110 -1.27 9.29 -5.25
CA CYS A 110 -1.09 8.67 -6.56
C CYS A 110 0.04 9.35 -7.33
N GLN A 111 0.06 10.69 -7.38
CA GLN A 111 1.12 11.46 -8.02
C GLN A 111 2.47 11.27 -7.36
N HIS A 112 2.52 11.32 -6.03
CA HIS A 112 3.76 11.13 -5.27
C HIS A 112 4.37 9.74 -5.52
N ILE A 113 3.57 8.68 -5.41
CA ILE A 113 4.00 7.31 -5.69
C ILE A 113 4.44 7.16 -7.15
N ASN A 114 3.70 7.74 -8.10
CA ASN A 114 4.08 7.71 -9.52
C ASN A 114 5.42 8.40 -9.77
N SER A 115 5.79 9.42 -8.99
CA SER A 115 7.08 10.12 -9.13
C SER A 115 8.30 9.23 -8.89
N MET A 116 8.11 8.08 -8.24
CA MET A 116 9.15 7.07 -8.00
C MET A 116 9.46 6.23 -9.26
N TYR A 117 8.67 6.39 -10.32
CA TYR A 117 8.79 5.65 -11.57
C TYR A 117 9.43 6.51 -12.66
N GLN A 118 10.21 5.88 -13.54
CA GLN A 118 10.65 6.50 -14.79
C GLN A 118 9.66 6.15 -15.90
N TYR A 119 9.03 7.15 -16.51
CA TYR A 119 8.05 6.95 -17.59
C TYR A 119 7.95 8.18 -18.50
N SER A 120 7.42 7.96 -19.71
CA SER A 120 7.02 9.02 -20.65
C SER A 120 5.76 8.59 -21.40
N PHE A 121 4.89 9.54 -21.72
CA PHE A 121 3.68 9.31 -22.51
C PHE A 121 3.90 9.41 -24.03
N ASP A 122 5.12 9.70 -24.49
CA ASP A 122 5.41 9.97 -25.90
C ASP A 122 5.08 8.78 -26.82
N ASN A 123 5.22 7.55 -26.30
CA ASN A 123 4.92 6.30 -27.01
C ASN A 123 3.68 5.58 -26.46
N SER A 124 2.81 6.30 -25.74
CA SER A 124 1.59 5.72 -25.19
C SER A 124 0.55 5.47 -26.28
N HIS A 125 0.15 4.22 -26.48
CA HIS A 125 -0.96 3.83 -27.35
C HIS A 125 -2.23 3.45 -26.58
N THR A 126 -2.13 3.32 -25.25
CA THR A 126 -3.26 2.97 -24.39
C THR A 126 -4.02 4.22 -23.97
N MET A 127 -5.33 4.18 -24.14
CA MET A 127 -6.25 5.25 -23.78
C MET A 127 -7.26 4.73 -22.75
N VAL A 128 -7.42 5.43 -21.64
CA VAL A 128 -8.32 5.04 -20.53
C VAL A 128 -9.20 6.20 -20.11
N LYS A 129 -10.33 5.90 -19.47
CA LYS A 129 -11.11 6.90 -18.75
C LYS A 129 -10.69 6.92 -17.28
N PRO A 130 -10.23 8.05 -16.73
CA PRO A 130 -9.84 8.11 -15.32
C PRO A 130 -11.02 7.80 -14.40
N HIS A 131 -10.77 7.08 -13.31
CA HIS A 131 -11.80 6.75 -12.31
C HIS A 131 -12.52 7.99 -11.77
N LYS A 132 -11.77 9.06 -11.47
CA LYS A 132 -12.30 10.35 -11.01
C LYS A 132 -13.25 11.02 -12.00
N TYR A 133 -13.15 10.71 -13.30
CA TYR A 133 -13.92 11.34 -14.37
C TYR A 133 -14.40 10.29 -15.40
N PRO A 134 -15.34 9.39 -15.02
CA PRO A 134 -15.73 8.26 -15.87
C PRO A 134 -16.51 8.69 -17.13
N ASN A 135 -17.08 9.89 -17.10
CA ASN A 135 -17.73 10.53 -18.26
C ASN A 135 -16.82 11.53 -18.98
N GLY A 136 -15.56 11.67 -18.55
CA GLY A 136 -14.58 12.56 -19.14
C GLY A 136 -13.98 12.00 -20.44
N PRO A 137 -13.05 12.77 -21.06
CA PRO A 137 -12.33 12.31 -22.22
C PRO A 137 -11.41 11.13 -21.87
N TYR A 138 -11.10 10.32 -22.88
CA TYR A 138 -10.02 9.35 -22.77
C TYR A 138 -8.68 10.09 -22.65
N VAL A 139 -7.81 9.59 -21.78
CA VAL A 139 -6.44 10.10 -21.58
C VAL A 139 -5.43 8.97 -21.73
N ARG A 140 -4.16 9.33 -21.94
CA ARG A 140 -3.08 8.35 -22.12
C ARG A 140 -2.78 7.60 -20.81
N MET A 141 -2.40 6.34 -20.93
CA MET A 141 -1.90 5.50 -19.85
C MET A 141 -0.64 4.75 -20.30
N VAL A 142 0.37 4.71 -19.44
CA VAL A 142 1.60 3.93 -19.66
C VAL A 142 1.79 2.91 -18.55
N GLU A 143 2.40 1.78 -18.89
CA GLU A 143 2.90 0.81 -17.92
C GLU A 143 4.32 1.23 -17.51
N ALA A 144 4.57 1.38 -16.21
CA ALA A 144 5.88 1.72 -15.67
C ALA A 144 6.31 0.69 -14.63
N PHE A 145 7.61 0.56 -14.41
CA PHE A 145 8.20 -0.45 -13.53
C PHE A 145 9.14 0.21 -12.54
N ILE A 146 9.07 -0.18 -11.26
CA ILE A 146 10.16 0.15 -10.33
C ILE A 146 11.42 -0.62 -10.76
N SER A 147 12.54 0.08 -10.79
CA SER A 147 13.87 -0.49 -11.04
C SER A 147 14.76 -0.34 -9.82
N ILE A 148 15.92 -1.01 -9.82
CA ILE A 148 16.93 -0.90 -8.76
C ILE A 148 17.41 0.55 -8.54
N ASP A 149 17.23 1.42 -9.55
CA ASP A 149 17.65 2.81 -9.50
C ASP A 149 16.94 3.62 -8.42
N VAL A 150 15.73 3.23 -8.02
CA VAL A 150 15.00 3.86 -6.92
C VAL A 150 15.77 3.76 -5.57
N PHE A 151 16.68 2.80 -5.46
CA PHE A 151 17.51 2.57 -4.28
C PHE A 151 18.91 3.21 -4.39
N LYS A 152 19.27 3.82 -5.53
CA LYS A 152 20.57 4.51 -5.67
C LYS A 152 20.64 5.69 -4.69
N GLY A 153 21.70 5.73 -3.90
CA GLY A 153 21.88 6.75 -2.85
C GLY A 153 20.98 6.58 -1.63
N GLN A 154 20.14 5.54 -1.60
CA GLN A 154 19.34 5.18 -0.44
C GLN A 154 20.14 4.27 0.50
N ASP A 155 19.79 4.33 1.79
CA ASP A 155 20.32 3.42 2.79
C ASP A 155 19.72 2.01 2.68
N LYS A 156 20.32 1.07 3.41
CA LYS A 156 19.84 -0.32 3.53
C LYS A 156 18.38 -0.39 3.97
N THR A 157 17.96 0.57 4.80
CA THR A 157 16.59 0.66 5.33
C THR A 157 15.55 0.80 4.23
N ALA A 158 15.81 1.55 3.16
CA ALA A 158 14.90 1.64 2.01
C ALA A 158 14.65 0.27 1.36
N LYS A 159 15.72 -0.52 1.16
CA LYS A 159 15.64 -1.87 0.57
C LYS A 159 14.85 -2.83 1.46
N LEU A 160 15.14 -2.81 2.77
CA LEU A 160 14.40 -3.59 3.76
C LEU A 160 12.92 -3.19 3.80
N SER A 161 12.61 -1.89 3.72
CA SER A 161 11.23 -1.38 3.71
C SER A 161 10.46 -1.87 2.48
N TYR A 162 11.10 -1.84 1.30
CA TYR A 162 10.51 -2.39 0.08
C TYR A 162 10.22 -3.89 0.21
N LEU A 163 11.18 -4.67 0.68
CA LEU A 163 10.99 -6.11 0.90
C LEU A 163 9.90 -6.39 1.94
N ALA A 164 9.79 -5.58 2.99
CA ALA A 164 8.72 -5.69 3.98
C ALA A 164 7.35 -5.49 3.35
N GLY A 165 7.18 -4.47 2.52
CA GLY A 165 5.93 -4.21 1.79
C GLY A 165 5.59 -5.30 0.79
N ALA A 166 6.57 -5.78 0.03
CA ALA A 166 6.38 -6.88 -0.89
C ALA A 166 5.99 -8.16 -0.15
N TYR A 167 6.64 -8.45 0.99
CA TYR A 167 6.34 -9.63 1.78
C TYR A 167 4.97 -9.51 2.43
N ALA A 168 4.55 -8.29 2.76
CA ALA A 168 3.25 -8.06 3.37
C ALA A 168 2.06 -8.44 2.48
N ARG A 169 2.26 -8.46 1.16
CA ARG A 169 1.21 -8.83 0.21
C ARG A 169 1.45 -10.18 -0.45
N TYR A 170 2.69 -10.48 -0.83
CA TYR A 170 3.05 -11.63 -1.65
C TYR A 170 3.84 -12.70 -0.92
N GLY A 171 4.17 -12.45 0.35
CA GLY A 171 5.05 -13.27 1.15
C GLY A 171 4.40 -14.55 1.65
N HIS A 172 5.15 -15.64 1.58
CA HIS A 172 4.83 -16.93 2.17
C HIS A 172 6.08 -17.52 2.83
N HIS A 173 5.90 -18.36 3.85
CA HIS A 173 6.98 -19.17 4.42
C HIS A 173 6.61 -20.64 4.36
N PHE A 174 7.59 -21.51 4.14
CA PHE A 174 7.40 -22.97 4.09
C PHE A 174 7.87 -23.64 5.38
N ASP A 175 8.95 -23.12 5.96
CA ASP A 175 9.55 -23.55 7.22
C ASP A 175 10.28 -22.36 7.88
N ASP A 176 11.07 -22.63 8.91
CA ASP A 176 11.75 -21.63 9.72
C ASP A 176 12.62 -20.64 8.93
N ASN A 177 13.26 -21.05 7.84
CA ASN A 177 14.23 -20.20 7.11
C ASN A 177 13.93 -20.09 5.62
N ASN A 178 13.02 -20.89 5.07
CA ASN A 178 12.67 -20.88 3.67
C ASN A 178 11.39 -20.09 3.43
N PHE A 179 11.53 -19.05 2.62
CA PHE A 179 10.49 -18.09 2.31
C PHE A 179 10.25 -18.05 0.79
N ALA A 180 9.10 -17.51 0.41
CA ALA A 180 8.80 -17.22 -0.98
C ALA A 180 8.02 -15.93 -1.17
N PHE A 181 8.12 -15.42 -2.40
CA PHE A 181 7.19 -14.45 -2.98
C PHE A 181 6.44 -15.13 -4.12
N ARG A 182 5.14 -14.86 -4.23
CA ARG A 182 4.32 -15.34 -5.35
C ARG A 182 3.50 -14.21 -5.95
N THR A 183 3.66 -13.97 -7.24
CA THR A 183 2.92 -12.93 -7.98
C THR A 183 2.41 -13.46 -9.32
N ALA A 184 1.40 -12.81 -9.88
CA ALA A 184 0.90 -13.09 -11.22
C ALA A 184 1.38 -12.00 -12.20
N ASN A 185 1.95 -12.38 -13.34
CA ASN A 185 2.39 -11.49 -14.43
C ASN A 185 3.30 -10.30 -14.00
N ALA A 186 4.00 -10.40 -12.86
CA ALA A 186 4.90 -9.36 -12.33
C ALA A 186 6.35 -9.84 -12.27
N GLY A 187 6.86 -10.42 -13.36
CA GLY A 187 8.23 -10.96 -13.44
C GLY A 187 9.34 -9.94 -13.19
N HIS A 188 9.11 -8.66 -13.52
CA HIS A 188 10.04 -7.56 -13.23
C HIS A 188 10.17 -7.34 -11.72
N LYS A 189 9.06 -7.34 -10.98
CA LYS A 189 9.02 -7.19 -9.53
C LYS A 189 9.77 -8.33 -8.85
N ILE A 190 9.56 -9.57 -9.30
CA ILE A 190 10.27 -10.73 -8.79
C ILE A 190 11.78 -10.64 -9.06
N SER A 191 12.18 -10.12 -10.21
CA SER A 191 13.60 -9.91 -10.52
C SER A 191 14.26 -8.90 -9.58
N LEU A 192 13.57 -7.78 -9.31
CA LEU A 192 14.01 -6.77 -8.35
C LEU A 192 14.10 -7.34 -6.93
N ILE A 193 13.08 -8.06 -6.48
CA ILE A 193 13.09 -8.72 -5.16
C ILE A 193 14.27 -9.69 -5.06
N ALA A 194 14.54 -10.48 -6.10
CA ALA A 194 15.66 -11.43 -6.12
C ALA A 194 17.02 -10.73 -6.02
N GLU A 195 17.19 -9.59 -6.69
CA GLU A 195 18.40 -8.76 -6.62
C GLU A 195 18.62 -8.24 -5.19
N LEU A 196 17.59 -7.63 -4.59
CA LEU A 196 17.66 -7.11 -3.21
C LEU A 196 17.93 -8.20 -2.18
N LEU A 197 17.33 -9.39 -2.33
CA LEU A 197 17.58 -10.51 -1.43
C LEU A 197 19.03 -11.00 -1.50
N LYS A 198 19.62 -11.05 -2.70
CA LYS A 198 21.04 -11.42 -2.88
C LYS A 198 21.98 -10.41 -2.24
N GLU A 199 21.68 -9.12 -2.37
CA GLU A 199 22.45 -8.05 -1.71
C GLU A 199 22.37 -8.11 -0.17
N LEU A 200 21.28 -8.69 0.37
CA LEU A 200 21.03 -8.85 1.81
C LEU A 200 21.39 -10.26 2.31
N ASP A 201 22.32 -10.91 1.61
CA ASP A 201 22.94 -12.19 1.96
C ASP A 201 21.99 -13.39 2.05
N CYS A 202 20.78 -13.31 1.50
CA CYS A 202 19.92 -14.49 1.33
C CYS A 202 20.57 -15.49 0.36
N LYS A 203 20.33 -16.78 0.61
CA LYS A 203 20.89 -17.89 -0.16
C LYS A 203 19.81 -18.60 -0.97
N ASP A 204 20.23 -19.41 -1.94
CA ASP A 204 19.36 -20.27 -2.75
C ASP A 204 18.17 -19.54 -3.39
N VAL A 205 18.41 -18.31 -3.84
CA VAL A 205 17.41 -17.45 -4.48
C VAL A 205 17.09 -18.00 -5.88
N THR A 206 15.94 -18.66 -5.99
CA THR A 206 15.49 -19.40 -7.18
C THR A 206 14.15 -18.86 -7.70
N HIS A 207 14.06 -18.65 -9.01
CA HIS A 207 12.85 -18.13 -9.67
C HIS A 207 12.20 -19.20 -10.53
N GLU A 208 11.00 -19.61 -10.13
CA GLU A 208 10.14 -20.53 -10.85
C GLU A 208 9.03 -19.77 -11.59
N LYS A 209 8.64 -20.28 -12.76
CA LYS A 209 7.51 -19.77 -13.55
C LYS A 209 6.53 -20.92 -13.76
N SER A 210 5.23 -20.63 -13.72
CA SER A 210 4.22 -21.61 -14.16
C SER A 210 4.33 -21.90 -15.66
N ASP A 211 3.59 -22.91 -16.12
CA ASP A 211 3.44 -23.21 -17.54
C ASP A 211 3.10 -21.93 -18.32
N PRO A 212 3.89 -21.56 -19.36
CA PRO A 212 3.65 -20.35 -20.14
C PRO A 212 2.33 -20.38 -20.92
N ASN A 213 1.68 -21.54 -21.07
CA ASN A 213 0.37 -21.67 -21.70
C ASN A 213 -0.80 -21.46 -20.71
N LEU A 214 -0.53 -21.38 -19.41
CA LEU A 214 -1.52 -21.13 -18.38
C LEU A 214 -1.48 -19.65 -17.98
N MET A 215 -2.55 -18.93 -18.32
CA MET A 215 -2.73 -17.53 -17.91
C MET A 215 -3.58 -17.45 -16.63
N PRO A 216 -3.21 -16.60 -15.65
CA PRO A 216 -2.02 -15.75 -15.65
C PRO A 216 -0.72 -16.54 -15.36
N MET A 217 0.40 -16.07 -15.90
CA MET A 217 1.71 -16.65 -15.58
C MET A 217 2.04 -16.33 -14.12
N THR A 218 2.21 -17.36 -13.31
CA THR A 218 2.66 -17.23 -11.92
C THR A 218 4.18 -17.18 -11.88
N HIS A 219 4.72 -16.27 -11.09
CA HIS A 219 6.13 -16.22 -10.71
C HIS A 219 6.25 -16.54 -9.23
N THR A 220 7.11 -17.52 -8.91
CA THR A 220 7.43 -17.89 -7.52
C THR A 220 8.92 -17.72 -7.30
N LEU A 221 9.31 -16.88 -6.34
CA LEU A 221 10.70 -16.74 -5.92
C LEU A 221 10.87 -17.44 -4.57
N LYS A 222 11.73 -18.44 -4.49
CA LYS A 222 12.06 -19.14 -3.24
C LYS A 222 13.49 -18.79 -2.81
N PHE A 223 13.75 -18.74 -1.51
CA PHE A 223 15.07 -18.42 -0.98
C PHE A 223 15.18 -18.84 0.49
N THR A 224 16.42 -19.00 0.94
CA THR A 224 16.77 -19.12 2.36
C THR A 224 17.13 -17.74 2.91
N ALA A 225 16.36 -17.28 3.89
CA ALA A 225 16.52 -15.94 4.46
C ALA A 225 17.82 -15.79 5.26
N SER A 226 18.45 -14.62 5.17
CA SER A 226 19.43 -14.20 6.17
C SER A 226 18.75 -13.91 7.52
N THR A 227 19.52 -13.86 8.60
CA THR A 227 18.96 -13.61 9.95
C THR A 227 18.17 -12.31 10.03
N GLU A 228 18.60 -11.27 9.32
CA GLU A 228 17.92 -9.97 9.29
C GLU A 228 16.60 -10.03 8.51
N ILE A 229 16.61 -10.65 7.32
CA ILE A 229 15.39 -10.83 6.52
C ILE A 229 14.36 -11.69 7.24
N LYS A 230 14.80 -12.77 7.90
CA LYS A 230 13.92 -13.60 8.72
C LYS A 230 13.23 -12.77 9.80
N LYS A 231 14.00 -12.03 10.60
CA LYS A 231 13.45 -11.16 11.66
C LYS A 231 12.46 -10.14 11.09
N LEU A 232 12.80 -9.51 9.97
CA LEU A 232 11.92 -8.56 9.30
C LEU A 232 10.59 -9.21 8.91
N PHE A 233 10.62 -10.36 8.24
CA PHE A 233 9.42 -11.03 7.74
C PHE A 233 8.59 -11.67 8.86
N GLU A 234 9.19 -12.11 9.96
CA GLU A 234 8.47 -12.48 11.18
C GLU A 234 7.74 -11.28 11.78
N SER A 235 8.37 -10.10 11.83
CA SER A 235 7.73 -8.88 12.31
C SER A 235 6.57 -8.45 11.40
N VAL A 236 6.75 -8.48 10.08
CA VAL A 236 5.69 -8.19 9.11
C VAL A 236 4.54 -9.20 9.25
N SER A 237 4.84 -10.49 9.42
CA SER A 237 3.82 -11.53 9.61
C SER A 237 2.98 -11.28 10.87
N LYS A 238 3.60 -10.82 11.96
CA LYS A 238 2.89 -10.46 13.20
C LYS A 238 2.01 -9.22 13.02
N GLU A 239 2.41 -8.27 12.18
CA GLU A 239 1.61 -7.09 11.87
C GLU A 239 0.37 -7.46 11.04
N ILE A 240 0.51 -8.31 10.02
CA ILE A 240 -0.58 -8.69 9.10
C ILE A 240 -1.59 -9.63 9.76
N ASN A 241 -1.12 -10.64 10.51
CA ASN A 241 -2.01 -11.65 11.08
C ASN A 241 -2.72 -11.17 12.36
N GLY A 242 -2.45 -9.95 12.83
CA GLY A 242 -2.74 -9.55 14.20
C GLY A 242 -1.85 -10.32 15.18
N ARG A 243 -1.59 -9.73 16.36
CA ARG A 243 -0.64 -10.25 17.36
C ARG A 243 -0.73 -11.77 17.56
N ASP A 244 0.42 -12.43 17.42
CA ASP A 244 0.72 -13.84 17.74
C ASP A 244 -0.34 -14.87 17.32
N ARG A 245 0.03 -15.73 16.34
CA ARG A 245 -0.51 -17.10 16.26
C ARG A 245 -0.04 -17.87 17.50
N ARG A 246 -0.55 -17.54 18.69
CA ARG A 246 -0.57 -18.50 19.79
C ARG A 246 -1.90 -19.23 19.70
N GLU A 247 -1.77 -20.56 19.60
CA GLU A 247 -2.81 -21.57 19.78
C GLU A 247 -3.72 -21.82 18.57
N ILE A 248 -3.24 -22.70 17.67
CA ILE A 248 -4.00 -23.88 17.25
C ILE A 248 -3.13 -25.09 17.54
#